data_AF-R7V6I2-F1
#
_entry.id   AF-R7V6I2-F1
#
_cell.length_a   1.000
_cell.length_b   1.000
_cell.length_c   1.000
_cell.angle_alpha   90.00
_cell.angle_beta   90.00
_cell.angle_gamma   90.00
#
_symmetry.space_group_name_H-M   'P 1'
#
loop_
_entity.id
_entity.type
_entity.pdbx_description
1 polymer ?
#
loop_
_entity_poly.entity_id
_entity_poly.type
_entity_poly.pdbx_seq_one_letter_code
_entity_poly.pdbx_strand_id
1 'polypeptide(L)' 'QHFEPRKNTVYARFLFWQRNQAKQEPCEKWITDLKSKANECEFGAEKDNMLRDKIVFGVQDQRVKERACCGSRTSR' A
#
# COMPACT_ATOMS: atom_id res chain seq x y z
N GLN A 1 10.41 31.60 14.49
CA GLN A 1 9.34 31.03 13.65
C GLN A 1 9.97 29.95 12.78
N HIS A 2 9.84 28.68 13.18
CA HIS A 2 10.38 27.56 12.41
C HIS A 2 9.37 27.25 11.30
N PHE A 3 9.73 27.53 10.05
CA PHE A 3 8.99 26.98 8.91
C PHE A 3 9.34 25.49 8.85
N GLU A 4 8.51 24.66 9.46
CA GLU A 4 8.52 23.24 9.09
C GLU A 4 8.13 23.18 7.61
N PRO A 5 8.94 22.54 6.74
CA PRO A 5 8.52 22.34 5.36
C PRO A 5 7.20 21.58 5.42
N ARG A 6 6.12 22.23 4.99
CA ARG A 6 4.78 21.62 4.99
C ARG A 6 4.90 20.27 4.32
N LYS A 7 4.65 19.19 5.08
CA LYS A 7 4.56 17.85 4.52
C LYS A 7 3.62 17.94 3.33
N ASN A 8 4.13 17.67 2.15
CA ASN A 8 3.32 17.71 0.95
C ASN A 8 2.50 16.42 0.90
N THR A 9 1.40 16.41 1.64
CA THR A 9 0.46 15.28 1.72
C THR A 9 -0.07 14.91 0.34
N VAL A 10 -0.20 15.88 -0.57
CA VAL A 10 -0.58 15.64 -1.97
C VAL A 10 0.49 14.79 -2.68
N TYR A 11 1.77 15.14 -2.51
CA TYR A 11 2.86 14.37 -3.09
C TYR A 11 3.00 12.97 -2.47
N ALA A 12 2.83 12.85 -1.14
CA ALA A 12 2.83 11.55 -0.47
C ALA A 12 1.69 10.64 -0.98
N ARG A 13 0.48 11.20 -1.14
CA ARG A 13 -0.67 10.48 -1.73
C ARG A 13 -0.39 10.07 -3.16
N PHE A 14 0.19 10.95 -3.97
CA PHE A 14 0.60 10.62 -5.33
C PHE A 14 1.54 9.40 -5.35
N LEU A 15 2.58 9.38 -4.50
CA LEU A 15 3.50 8.25 -4.40
C LEU A 15 2.82 6.97 -3.93
N PHE A 16 1.89 7.06 -2.98
CA PHE A 16 1.08 5.92 -2.53
C PHE A 16 0.25 5.33 -3.67
N TRP A 17 -0.44 6.17 -4.44
CA TRP A 17 -1.29 5.71 -5.55
C TRP A 17 -0.49 5.17 -6.73
N GLN A 18 0.67 5.75 -7.03
CA GLN A 18 1.56 5.28 -8.10
C GLN A 18 2.21 3.93 -7.77
N ARG A 19 2.34 3.58 -6.48
CA ARG A 19 3.04 2.39 -6.04
C ARG A 19 2.27 1.10 -6.35
N ASN A 20 2.71 0.36 -7.36
CA ASN A 20 2.21 -1.00 -7.66
C ASN A 20 3.27 -2.04 -7.34
N GLN A 21 2.86 -3.29 -7.07
CA GLN A 21 3.81 -4.39 -6.87
C GLN A 21 4.67 -4.56 -8.12
N ALA A 22 5.97 -4.81 -7.97
CA ALA A 22 6.82 -5.17 -9.12
C ALA A 22 6.69 -6.68 -9.44
N LYS A 23 6.96 -7.07 -10.70
CA LYS A 23 6.78 -8.46 -11.19
C LYS A 23 7.52 -9.54 -10.38
N GLN A 24 8.61 -9.19 -9.70
CA GLN A 24 9.43 -10.10 -8.90
C GLN A 24 9.53 -9.66 -7.44
N GLU A 25 8.68 -8.73 -7.01
CA GLU A 25 8.69 -8.24 -5.63
C GLU A 25 7.82 -9.12 -4.73
N PRO A 26 8.34 -9.59 -3.58
CA PRO A 26 7.52 -10.29 -2.58
C PRO A 26 6.35 -9.44 -2.10
N CYS A 27 5.14 -10.01 -2.04
CA CYS A 27 3.93 -9.30 -1.58
C CYS A 27 4.12 -8.62 -0.22
N GLU A 28 4.73 -9.32 0.74
CA GLU A 28 4.95 -8.78 2.10
C GLU A 28 5.83 -7.54 2.09
N LYS A 29 6.88 -7.52 1.25
CA LYS A 29 7.77 -6.36 1.08
C LYS A 29 7.00 -5.18 0.51
N TRP A 30 6.20 -5.42 -0.53
CA TRP A 30 5.37 -4.40 -1.14
C TRP A 30 4.32 -3.83 -0.17
N ILE A 31 3.62 -4.70 0.58
CA ILE A 31 2.63 -4.29 1.58
C ILE A 31 3.28 -3.47 2.70
N THR A 32 4.48 -3.85 3.13
CA THR A 32 5.22 -3.10 4.16
C THR A 32 5.58 -1.69 3.67
N ASP A 33 6.06 -1.56 2.44
CA ASP A 33 6.35 -0.27 1.81
C ASP A 33 5.08 0.58 1.64
N LEU A 34 3.97 -0.02 1.20
CA LEU A 34 2.65 0.62 1.13
C LEU A 34 2.18 1.19 2.46
N LYS A 35 2.30 0.41 3.55
CA LYS A 35 1.96 0.85 4.91
C LYS A 35 2.82 2.04 5.35
N SER A 36 4.11 2.02 5.01
CA SER A 36 5.02 3.14 5.28
C SER A 36 4.56 4.40 4.57
N LYS A 37 4.28 4.32 3.26
CA LYS A 37 3.81 5.46 2.46
C LYS A 37 2.46 5.99 2.93
N ALA A 38 1.55 5.12 3.36
CA ALA A 38 0.25 5.53 3.90
C ALA A 38 0.36 6.37 5.18
N ASN A 39 1.44 6.22 5.97
CA ASN A 39 1.69 7.07 7.15
C ASN A 39 1.97 8.53 6.77
N GLU A 40 2.56 8.76 5.59
CA GLU A 40 2.90 10.09 5.09
C GLU A 40 1.70 10.79 4.42
N CYS A 41 0.65 10.04 4.11
CA CYS A 41 -0.53 10.51 3.37
C CYS A 41 -1.60 11.21 4.24
N GLU A 42 -1.49 11.09 5.56
CA GLU A 42 -2.45 11.66 6.53
C GLU A 42 -3.90 11.26 6.19
N PHE A 43 -4.16 9.97 5.95
CA PHE A 43 -5.51 9.45 5.65
C PHE A 43 -6.45 9.43 6.86
N GLY A 44 -5.93 9.63 8.07
CA GLY A 44 -6.73 9.58 9.29
C GLY A 44 -7.40 8.23 9.49
N ALA A 45 -8.69 8.24 9.82
CA ALA A 45 -9.49 7.03 10.06
C ALA A 45 -9.61 6.12 8.82
N GLU A 46 -9.50 6.68 7.61
CA GLU A 46 -9.68 5.93 6.35
C GLU A 46 -8.41 5.19 5.90
N LYS A 47 -7.31 5.30 6.64
CA LYS A 47 -6.02 4.70 6.26
C LYS A 47 -6.11 3.22 5.94
N ASP A 48 -6.85 2.46 6.75
CA ASP A 48 -6.98 1.01 6.57
C ASP A 48 -7.83 0.66 5.35
N ASN A 49 -8.87 1.44 5.07
CA ASN A 49 -9.69 1.30 3.87
C ASN A 49 -8.86 1.59 2.61
N MET A 50 -8.10 2.69 2.61
CA MET A 50 -7.22 3.07 1.49
C MET A 50 -6.15 2.01 1.21
N LEU A 51 -5.57 1.43 2.26
CA LEU A 51 -4.59 0.34 2.14
C LEU A 51 -5.21 -0.92 1.54
N ARG A 52 -6.39 -1.33 2.00
CA ARG A 52 -7.10 -2.52 1.47
C ARG A 52 -7.41 -2.37 0.00
N ASP A 53 -8.01 -1.25 -0.39
CA ASP A 53 -8.35 -0.97 -1.78
C ASP A 53 -7.09 -0.97 -2.65
N LYS A 54 -6.04 -0.30 -2.18
CA LYS A 54 -4.77 -0.24 -2.91
C LYS A 54 -4.12 -1.61 -3.06
N ILE A 55 -4.21 -2.49 -2.06
CA ILE A 55 -3.71 -3.86 -2.15
C ILE A 55 -4.47 -4.64 -3.23
N VAL A 56 -5.80 -4.53 -3.26
CA VAL A 56 -6.64 -5.22 -4.27
C VAL A 56 -6.32 -4.75 -5.69
N PHE A 57 -6.19 -3.44 -5.91
CA PHE A 57 -5.95 -2.88 -7.24
C PHE A 57 -4.48 -2.93 -7.67
N GLY A 58 -3.53 -2.86 -6.73
CA GLY A 58 -2.10 -2.69 -7.01
C GLY A 58 -1.29 -3.98 -7.05
N VAL A 59 -1.87 -5.12 -6.67
CA VAL A 59 -1.19 -6.43 -6.69
C VAL A 59 -1.06 -6.93 -8.14
N GLN A 60 0.12 -7.42 -8.50
CA GLN A 60 0.40 -7.93 -9.85
C GLN A 60 -0.09 -9.36 -10.03
N ASP A 61 -0.04 -10.16 -8.96
CA ASP A 61 -0.40 -11.57 -9.04
C ASP A 61 -1.92 -11.74 -9.01
N GLN A 62 -2.46 -12.23 -10.13
CA GLN A 62 -3.88 -12.53 -10.29
C GLN A 62 -4.34 -13.66 -9.35
N ARG A 63 -3.43 -14.57 -8.97
CA ARG A 63 -3.69 -15.60 -7.95
C ARG A 63 -3.75 -15.02 -6.55
N VAL A 64 -3.10 -13.87 -6.29
CA VAL A 64 -3.22 -13.15 -5.02
C VAL A 64 -4.52 -12.34 -4.99
N LYS A 65 -5.00 -11.82 -6.13
CA LYS A 65 -6.37 -11.27 -6.22
C LYS A 65 -7.43 -12.32 -5.85
N GLU A 66 -7.23 -13.58 -6.25
CA GLU A 66 -8.11 -14.70 -5.87
C GLU A 66 -7.89 -15.17 -4.43
N ARG A 67 -6.65 -15.25 -3.93
CA ARG A 67 -6.34 -15.68 -2.55
C ARG A 67 -6.59 -14.64 -1.46
N ALA A 68 -6.67 -13.36 -1.78
CA ALA A 68 -7.21 -12.38 -0.84
C ALA A 68 -8.65 -12.72 -0.41
N CYS A 69 -9.36 -13.54 -1.22
CA CYS A 69 -10.67 -14.12 -0.88
C CYS A 69 -10.59 -15.49 -0.17
N CYS A 70 -9.44 -16.16 -0.17
CA CYS A 70 -9.29 -17.51 0.41
C CYS A 70 -7.95 -17.63 1.13
N GLY A 71 -8.01 -17.46 2.44
CA GLY A 71 -6.86 -17.53 3.34
C GLY A 71 -6.13 -18.87 3.27
N SER A 72 -4.87 -18.82 3.72
CA SER A 72 -4.10 -19.98 4.16
C SER A 72 -3.79 -21.02 3.08
N ARG A 73 -2.62 -20.92 2.44
CA ARG A 73 -1.87 -22.13 2.08
C ARG A 73 -0.44 -22.03 2.59
N THR A 74 -0.34 -22.45 3.85
CA THR A 74 0.83 -23.05 4.48
C THR A 74 1.57 -24.00 3.54
N SER A 75 2.90 -23.94 3.64
CA SER A 75 3.89 -24.94 3.21
C SER A 75 3.36 -26.37 3.08
N ARG A 76 3.36 -26.91 1.86
CA ARG A 76 4.04 -28.15 1.47
C ARG A 76 4.02 -28.32 -0.05
#